data_AF-A0A8H5X4H2-F1
#
_entry.id   AF-A0A8H5X4H2-F1
#
_cell.length_a   1.000
_cell.length_b   1.000
_cell.length_c   1.000
_cell.angle_alpha   90.00
_cell.angle_beta   90.00
_cell.angle_gamma   90.00
#
_symmetry.space_group_name_H-M   'P 1'
#
loop_
_entity.id
_entity.type
_entity.pdbx_description
1 polymer ?
#
loop_
_entity_poly.entity_id
_entity_poly.type
_entity_poly.pdbx_seq_one_letter_code
_entity_poly.pdbx_strand_id
1 'polypeptide(L)'
;MADSKSDTELKKEQYEEARKNWLDTAKAAQQAKSEAKQKYEEANPGIPFVEWLLRRSPAFLRAHHEFGKAQAKFDEVYLEYDNAAAQAWINAKDAERERRWYKDEDGTPFLIILP
;
A
#
# COMPACT_ATOMS: atom_id res chain seq x y z
N MET A 1 6.29 39.39 6.89
CA MET A 1 5.15 38.55 6.43
C MET A 1 5.60 37.54 5.36
N ALA A 2 6.75 36.87 5.54
CA ALA A 2 7.33 35.98 4.52
C ALA A 2 7.30 34.48 4.87
N ASP A 3 7.08 34.11 6.15
CA ASP A 3 7.23 32.72 6.60
C ASP A 3 6.09 31.77 6.20
N SER A 4 4.85 32.26 6.05
CA SER A 4 3.69 31.37 5.88
C SER A 4 3.58 30.71 4.50
N LYS A 5 4.17 31.31 3.45
CA LYS A 5 4.20 30.70 2.11
C LYS A 5 5.19 29.54 2.04
N SER A 6 6.37 29.72 2.63
CA SER A 6 7.44 28.73 2.65
C SER A 6 7.02 27.45 3.39
N ASP A 7 6.29 27.59 4.50
CA ASP A 7 5.80 26.44 5.29
C ASP A 7 4.73 25.61 4.54
N THR A 8 3.86 26.29 3.78
CA THR A 8 2.81 25.63 2.99
C THR A 8 3.40 24.92 1.76
N GLU A 9 4.38 25.52 1.10
CA GLU A 9 5.07 24.90 -0.02
C GLU A 9 5.89 23.68 0.42
N LEU A 10 6.60 23.77 1.56
CA LEU A 10 7.35 22.65 2.14
C LEU A 10 6.43 21.44 2.44
N LYS A 11 5.27 21.68 3.07
CA LYS A 11 4.29 20.63 3.36
C LYS A 11 3.73 19.99 2.11
N LYS A 12 3.50 20.78 1.05
CA LYS A 12 3.03 20.27 -0.23
C LYS A 12 4.09 19.40 -0.94
N GLU A 13 5.35 19.81 -0.91
CA GLU A 13 6.45 19.01 -1.47
C GLU A 13 6.60 17.68 -0.73
N GLN A 14 6.58 17.70 0.60
CA GLN A 14 6.60 16.49 1.42
C GLN A 14 5.42 15.56 1.11
N TYR A 15 4.23 16.12 0.94
CA TYR A 15 3.05 15.36 0.55
C TYR A 15 3.20 14.69 -0.81
N GLU A 16 3.64 15.42 -1.84
CA GLU A 16 3.81 14.84 -3.18
C GLU A 16 4.93 13.80 -3.22
N GLU A 17 6.02 14.00 -2.47
CA GLU A 17 7.10 13.01 -2.34
C GLU A 17 6.60 11.74 -1.64
N ALA A 18 5.89 11.88 -0.52
CA ALA A 18 5.31 10.75 0.21
C ALA A 18 4.28 10.01 -0.67
N ARG A 19 3.44 10.75 -1.40
CA ARG A 19 2.46 10.21 -2.34
C ARG A 19 3.13 9.43 -3.47
N LYS A 20 4.20 9.97 -4.06
CA LYS A 20 4.95 9.29 -5.11
C LYS A 20 5.59 8.00 -4.58
N ASN A 21 6.26 8.06 -3.44
CA ASN A 21 6.88 6.88 -2.83
C ASN A 21 5.83 5.80 -2.47
N TRP A 22 4.69 6.22 -1.94
CA TRP A 22 3.56 5.32 -1.68
C TRP A 22 3.06 4.64 -2.97
N LEU A 23 2.85 5.39 -4.05
CA LEU A 23 2.43 4.84 -5.34
C LEU A 23 3.46 3.88 -5.95
N ASP A 24 4.74 4.23 -5.89
CA ASP A 24 5.82 3.43 -6.46
C ASP A 24 5.98 2.11 -5.71
N THR A 25 5.95 2.14 -4.37
CA THR A 25 6.02 0.93 -3.55
C THR A 25 4.76 0.06 -3.67
N ALA A 26 3.58 0.67 -3.81
CA ALA A 26 2.33 -0.06 -4.06
C ALA A 26 2.36 -0.81 -5.39
N LYS A 27 2.83 -0.15 -6.47
CA LYS A 27 3.04 -0.78 -7.78
C LYS A 27 4.04 -1.93 -7.70
N ALA A 28 5.16 -1.74 -7.01
CA ALA A 28 6.18 -2.77 -6.82
C ALA A 28 5.63 -4.00 -6.06
N ALA A 29 4.86 -3.76 -4.98
CA ALA A 29 4.23 -4.84 -4.21
C ALA A 29 3.18 -5.59 -5.05
N GLN A 30 2.40 -4.87 -5.86
CA GLN A 30 1.40 -5.47 -6.75
C GLN A 30 2.06 -6.30 -7.85
N GLN A 31 3.12 -5.79 -8.46
CA GLN A 31 3.90 -6.54 -9.46
C GLN A 31 4.50 -7.82 -8.85
N ALA A 32 5.13 -7.71 -7.68
CA ALA A 32 5.70 -8.87 -6.99
C ALA A 32 4.63 -9.91 -6.60
N LYS A 33 3.40 -9.47 -6.26
CA LYS A 33 2.26 -10.35 -6.00
C LYS A 33 1.84 -11.09 -7.28
N SER A 34 1.73 -10.40 -8.40
CA SER A 34 1.38 -11.00 -9.70
C SER A 34 2.43 -12.00 -10.17
N GLU A 35 3.71 -11.66 -10.08
CA GLU A 35 4.81 -12.57 -10.41
C GLU A 35 4.83 -13.81 -9.51
N ALA A 36 4.54 -13.64 -8.22
CA ALA A 36 4.40 -14.75 -7.28
C ALA A 36 3.20 -15.64 -7.61
N LYS A 37 2.07 -15.04 -8.02
CA LYS A 37 0.87 -15.78 -8.43
C LYS A 37 1.12 -16.60 -9.69
N GLN A 38 1.80 -16.04 -10.68
CA GLN A 38 2.19 -16.78 -11.88
C GLN A 38 3.05 -18.01 -11.53
N LYS A 39 4.10 -17.83 -10.70
CA LYS A 39 4.94 -18.94 -10.23
C LYS A 39 4.18 -19.99 -9.42
N TYR A 40 3.19 -19.57 -8.65
CA TYR A 40 2.31 -20.46 -7.91
C TYR A 40 1.45 -21.32 -8.84
N GLU A 41 0.86 -20.72 -9.87
CA GLU A 41 0.05 -21.41 -10.88
C GLU A 41 0.90 -22.41 -11.68
N GLU A 42 2.12 -22.04 -12.06
CA GLU A 42 3.07 -22.92 -12.76
C GLU A 42 3.56 -24.09 -11.88
N ALA A 43 3.82 -23.84 -10.60
CA ALA A 43 4.32 -24.86 -9.67
C ALA A 43 3.25 -25.86 -9.20
N ASN A 44 1.96 -25.49 -9.30
CA ASN A 44 0.80 -26.23 -8.80
C ASN A 44 1.07 -26.98 -7.47
N PRO A 45 1.41 -26.26 -6.39
CA PRO A 45 2.06 -26.85 -5.22
C PRO A 45 1.10 -27.62 -4.30
N GLY A 46 -0.21 -27.66 -4.60
CA GLY A 46 -1.22 -28.35 -3.79
C GLY A 46 -1.49 -27.73 -2.40
N ILE A 47 -0.92 -26.55 -2.12
CA ILE A 47 -1.14 -25.75 -0.90
C ILE A 47 -1.78 -24.41 -1.27
N PRO A 48 -2.48 -23.73 -0.35
CA PRO A 48 -3.06 -22.41 -0.62
C PRO A 48 -2.02 -21.38 -1.03
N PHE A 49 -2.40 -20.45 -1.92
CA PHE A 49 -1.53 -19.39 -2.42
C PHE A 49 -0.88 -18.58 -1.31
N VAL A 50 -1.62 -18.23 -0.26
CA VAL A 50 -1.10 -17.45 0.89
C VAL A 50 0.06 -18.16 1.59
N GLU A 51 -0.10 -19.46 1.87
CA GLU A 51 0.95 -20.26 2.51
C GLU A 51 2.17 -20.39 1.61
N TRP A 52 1.96 -20.59 0.32
CA TRP A 52 3.05 -20.63 -0.66
C TRP A 52 3.76 -19.28 -0.76
N LEU A 53 3.01 -18.17 -0.85
CA LEU A 53 3.51 -16.81 -0.99
C LEU A 53 4.41 -16.42 0.18
N LEU A 54 3.97 -16.73 1.41
CA LEU A 54 4.73 -16.50 2.64
C LEU A 54 6.03 -17.31 2.72
N ARG A 55 6.05 -18.53 2.15
CA ARG A 55 7.23 -19.42 2.21
C ARG A 55 8.18 -19.25 1.03
N ARG A 56 7.67 -18.88 -0.13
CA ARG A 56 8.38 -18.99 -1.42
C ARG A 56 8.59 -17.67 -2.14
N SER A 57 7.99 -16.57 -1.69
CA SER A 57 8.17 -15.26 -2.31
C SER A 57 8.73 -14.21 -1.34
N PRO A 58 10.04 -14.30 -1.00
CA PRO A 58 10.70 -13.26 -0.21
C PRO A 58 10.71 -11.90 -0.92
N ALA A 59 10.68 -11.88 -2.26
CA ALA A 59 10.56 -10.65 -3.05
C ALA A 59 9.24 -9.94 -2.77
N PHE A 60 8.12 -10.68 -2.78
CA PHE A 60 6.82 -10.13 -2.42
C PHE A 60 6.80 -9.61 -0.98
N LEU A 61 7.31 -10.39 -0.01
CA LEU A 61 7.29 -9.97 1.39
C LEU A 61 8.07 -8.68 1.63
N ARG A 62 9.22 -8.52 0.97
CA ARG A 62 10.00 -7.27 1.01
C ARG A 62 9.22 -6.11 0.40
N ALA A 63 8.66 -6.29 -0.80
CA ALA A 63 7.91 -5.23 -1.47
C ALA A 63 6.67 -4.82 -0.67
N HIS A 64 5.94 -5.78 -0.11
CA HIS A 64 4.77 -5.53 0.74
C HIS A 64 5.16 -4.80 2.05
N HIS A 65 6.29 -5.13 2.65
CA HIS A 65 6.77 -4.43 3.85
C HIS A 65 7.17 -2.98 3.54
N GLU A 66 7.89 -2.74 2.44
CA GLU A 66 8.23 -1.38 2.01
C GLU A 66 6.99 -0.56 1.65
N PHE A 67 6.00 -1.17 1.01
CA PHE A 67 4.68 -0.56 0.80
C PHE A 67 4.01 -0.17 2.14
N GLY A 68 4.01 -1.06 3.13
CA GLY A 68 3.44 -0.77 4.45
C GLY A 68 4.08 0.44 5.14
N LYS A 69 5.41 0.57 5.06
CA LYS A 69 6.13 1.76 5.57
C LYS A 69 5.76 3.03 4.79
N ALA A 70 5.71 2.95 3.47
CA ALA A 70 5.38 4.08 2.61
C ALA A 70 3.93 4.55 2.82
N GLN A 71 2.98 3.61 3.00
CA GLN A 71 1.60 3.90 3.36
C GLN A 71 1.52 4.64 4.70
N ALA A 72 2.21 4.15 5.74
CA ALA A 72 2.21 4.80 7.04
C ALA A 72 2.77 6.23 6.96
N LYS A 73 3.86 6.43 6.21
CA LYS A 73 4.45 7.75 6.00
C LYS A 73 3.53 8.68 5.19
N PHE A 74 2.87 8.17 4.16
CA PHE A 74 1.90 8.93 3.39
C PHE A 74 0.70 9.35 4.25
N ASP A 75 0.13 8.44 5.03
CA ASP A 75 -1.00 8.74 5.92
C ASP A 75 -0.62 9.83 6.95
N GLU A 76 0.59 9.77 7.53
CA GLU A 76 1.14 10.79 8.45
C GLU A 76 1.25 12.17 7.77
N VAL A 77 1.95 12.24 6.63
CA VAL A 77 2.18 13.52 5.93
C VAL A 77 0.87 14.08 5.38
N TYR A 78 -0.05 13.22 4.94
CA TYR A 78 -1.35 13.67 4.44
C TYR A 78 -2.19 14.28 5.57
N LEU A 79 -2.17 13.70 6.78
CA LEU A 79 -2.85 14.28 7.94
C LEU A 79 -2.31 15.67 8.31
N GLU A 80 -1.01 15.90 8.16
CA GLU A 80 -0.36 17.19 8.39
C GLU A 80 -0.66 18.22 7.29
N TYR A 81 -0.81 17.75 6.05
CA TYR A 81 -1.09 18.59 4.89
C TYR A 81 -2.57 19.01 4.80
N ASP A 82 -3.48 18.04 4.88
CA ASP A 82 -4.94 18.23 4.86
C ASP A 82 -5.62 17.14 5.68
N ASN A 83 -5.86 17.45 6.96
CA ASN A 83 -6.44 16.52 7.91
C ASN A 83 -7.82 15.98 7.47
N ALA A 84 -8.68 16.82 6.90
CA ALA A 84 -10.04 16.43 6.53
C ALA A 84 -10.02 15.46 5.34
N ALA A 85 -9.24 15.79 4.31
CA ALA A 85 -9.10 14.91 3.15
C ALA A 85 -8.37 13.60 3.51
N ALA A 86 -7.33 13.67 4.34
CA ALA A 86 -6.60 12.50 4.81
C ALA A 86 -7.48 11.56 5.63
N GLN A 87 -8.33 12.09 6.53
CA GLN A 87 -9.24 11.27 7.31
C GLN A 87 -10.29 10.58 6.42
N ALA A 88 -10.81 11.28 5.40
CA ALA A 88 -11.71 10.68 4.42
C ALA A 88 -11.02 9.54 3.64
N TRP A 89 -9.77 9.73 3.25
CA TRP A 89 -8.95 8.71 2.59
C TRP A 89 -8.72 7.48 3.49
N ILE A 90 -8.28 7.69 4.74
CA ILE A 90 -8.04 6.61 5.70
C ILE A 90 -9.31 5.81 5.96
N ASN A 91 -10.45 6.50 6.15
CA ASN A 91 -11.74 5.84 6.35
C ASN A 91 -12.16 5.02 5.11
N ALA A 92 -11.97 5.56 3.90
CA ALA A 92 -12.28 4.83 2.67
C ALA A 92 -11.38 3.60 2.51
N LYS A 93 -10.08 3.73 2.81
CA LYS A 93 -9.10 2.64 2.78
C LYS A 93 -9.47 1.54 3.78
N ASP A 94 -9.82 1.90 5.00
CA ASP A 94 -10.22 0.94 6.05
C ASP A 94 -11.55 0.26 5.71
N ALA A 95 -12.53 1.00 5.20
CA ALA A 95 -13.80 0.43 4.74
C ALA A 95 -13.59 -0.55 3.56
N GLU A 96 -12.69 -0.25 2.64
CA GLU A 96 -12.34 -1.17 1.55
C GLU A 96 -11.59 -2.40 2.08
N ARG A 97 -10.71 -2.24 3.07
CA ARG A 97 -10.06 -3.37 3.76
C ARG A 97 -11.10 -4.28 4.40
N GLU A 98 -12.06 -3.74 5.14
CA GLU A 98 -13.15 -4.51 5.74
C GLU A 98 -14.00 -5.17 4.65
N ARG A 99 -14.44 -4.42 3.63
CA ARG A 99 -15.26 -4.95 2.54
C ARG A 99 -14.61 -6.13 1.83
N ARG A 100 -13.32 -6.03 1.52
CA ARG A 100 -12.56 -7.11 0.84
C ARG A 100 -12.26 -8.26 1.77
N TRP A 101 -11.97 -7.99 3.05
CA TRP A 101 -11.85 -9.04 4.06
C TRP A 101 -13.12 -9.91 4.16
N TYR A 102 -14.31 -9.31 3.98
CA TYR A 102 -15.58 -10.03 3.97
C TYR A 102 -15.99 -10.59 2.59
N LYS A 103 -15.29 -10.28 1.49
CA LYS A 103 -15.69 -10.65 0.10
C LYS A 103 -14.63 -11.39 -0.72
N ASP A 104 -13.38 -11.47 -0.29
CA ASP A 104 -12.33 -12.11 -1.08
C ASP A 104 -12.51 -13.65 -1.09
N GLU A 105 -12.84 -14.18 -2.26
CA GLU A 105 -12.92 -15.61 -2.61
C GLU A 105 -11.57 -16.34 -2.50
N ASP A 106 -10.46 -15.61 -2.40
CA ASP A 106 -9.08 -16.11 -2.35
C ASP A 106 -8.33 -15.82 -1.04
N GLY A 107 -9.01 -15.26 -0.02
CA GLY A 107 -8.58 -15.27 1.40
C GLY A 107 -7.20 -14.67 1.69
N THR A 108 -6.69 -13.77 0.84
CA THR A 108 -5.31 -13.30 0.92
C THR A 108 -5.20 -12.03 1.78
N PRO A 109 -4.46 -12.04 2.91
CA PRO A 109 -4.42 -10.90 3.85
C PRO A 109 -3.62 -9.68 3.33
N PHE A 110 -3.02 -9.78 2.15
CA PHE A 110 -2.14 -8.77 1.58
C PHE A 110 -2.88 -7.83 0.63
N LEU A 111 -3.59 -6.89 1.24
CA LEU A 111 -4.32 -5.84 0.56
C LEU A 111 -3.36 -4.71 0.11
N ILE A 112 -3.39 -4.37 -1.17
CA ILE A 112 -2.67 -3.23 -1.73
C ILE A 112 -3.72 -2.34 -2.40
N ILE A 113 -3.96 -1.17 -1.82
CA ILE A 113 -4.94 -0.20 -2.35
C ILE A 113 -4.17 0.83 -3.16
N LEU A 114 -4.53 0.92 -4.44
CA LEU A 114 -4.11 2.00 -5.34
C LEU A 114 -5.27 3.00 -5.46
N PRO A 115 -5.00 4.30 -5.61
CA PRO A 115 -6.04 5.31 -5.82
C PRO A 115 -6.70 5.19 -7.20
#